data_AF-A0A9E1ZW43-F1
#
_entry.id   AF-A0A9E1ZW43-F1
#
_cell.length_a   1.000
_cell.length_b   1.000
_cell.length_c   1.000
_cell.angle_alpha   90.00
_cell.angle_beta   90.00
_cell.angle_gamma   90.00
#
_symmetry.space_group_name_H-M   'P 1'
#
loop_
_entity.id
_entity.type
_entity.pdbx_description
1 polymer ?
#
loop_
_entity_poly.entity_id
_entity_poly.type
_entity_poly.pdbx_seq_one_letter_code
_entity_poly.pdbx_strand_id
1 'polypeptide(L)'
;MSDLGFTGWRRENGRVGIRNHVIILPLDDLSNAACEAVANNIKGTIALPHHYGRLQFGEDLELHFRTLIGTGCNANVAAVVVIGIEPKWTKIITDGIAKTGKPVEGFSIEQNGDISTIAAASRKAKEYVQWASELQREEASMDELWVSVKCGESDTTSGLASNPTVGNFIDKVDPLGTYTCFGETSEITGAELQCAERAADEETKAKFMKTWNAYNDFIMECKTDDLNDSQPTKGNIEGGLTTIEEKAFGNLEKIGKKTSYIDVLEPAEAPSKGAGLYFMDTSSAAAECVTLQAAAGFVVHLFPTGQGNIIGNPIEPVLKLTANPRTVRTMGEHVDLDVTGILSGDMNLDEAGDALIDITLRTCNGRLTAAEALGHREFVMTKLYRSA
;
A
#
# COMPACT_ATOMS: atom_id res chain seq x y z
N MET A 1 0.14 0.61 28.11
CA MET A 1 -0.75 0.59 26.95
C MET A 1 -2.13 0.12 27.39
N SER A 2 -2.98 1.02 27.90
CA SER A 2 -4.38 0.71 28.19
C SER A 2 -5.24 1.30 27.07
N ASP A 3 -5.96 0.40 26.39
CA ASP A 3 -6.88 0.56 25.26
C ASP A 3 -6.24 0.88 23.89
N LEU A 4 -5.64 -0.14 23.26
CA LEU A 4 -5.22 -0.11 21.85
C LEU A 4 -6.41 -0.36 20.91
N GLY A 5 -7.52 0.35 21.15
CA GLY A 5 -8.71 0.32 20.29
C GLY A 5 -8.68 1.43 19.24
N PHE A 6 -9.43 1.23 18.17
CA PHE A 6 -9.76 2.29 17.20
C PHE A 6 -11.19 2.13 16.74
N THR A 7 -11.76 3.20 16.18
CA THR A 7 -13.06 3.13 15.51
C THR A 7 -12.85 3.00 14.01
N GLY A 8 -13.70 2.27 13.31
CA GLY A 8 -13.63 2.12 11.85
C GLY A 8 -14.98 1.75 11.23
N TRP A 9 -15.04 1.58 9.92
CA TRP A 9 -16.24 1.11 9.24
C TRP A 9 -16.15 -0.38 8.99
N ARG A 10 -16.97 -1.16 9.72
CA ARG A 10 -17.10 -2.59 9.52
C ARG A 10 -17.83 -2.87 8.20
N ARG A 11 -17.24 -3.72 7.36
CA ARG A 11 -17.77 -4.09 6.04
C ARG A 11 -18.56 -5.39 6.12
N GLU A 12 -19.26 -5.71 5.04
CA GLU A 12 -20.14 -6.87 4.90
C GLU A 12 -19.41 -8.20 5.10
N ASN A 13 -18.11 -8.24 4.82
CA ASN A 13 -17.21 -9.38 5.04
C ASN A 13 -16.48 -9.35 6.40
N GLY A 14 -16.86 -8.43 7.31
CA GLY A 14 -16.27 -8.29 8.64
C GLY A 14 -14.96 -7.51 8.71
N ARG A 15 -14.30 -7.21 7.58
CA ARG A 15 -13.08 -6.37 7.54
C ARG A 15 -13.41 -4.94 8.00
N VAL A 16 -12.46 -4.27 8.65
CA VAL A 16 -12.63 -2.91 9.16
C VAL A 16 -11.80 -1.93 8.32
N GLY A 17 -12.46 -0.93 7.75
CA GLY A 17 -11.83 0.19 7.06
C GLY A 17 -11.62 1.39 7.97
N ILE A 18 -10.55 2.15 7.76
CA ILE A 18 -10.28 3.42 8.46
C ILE A 18 -10.63 4.65 7.61
N ARG A 19 -11.08 4.42 6.37
CA ARG A 19 -11.71 5.40 5.47
C ARG A 19 -13.01 4.85 4.90
N ASN A 20 -13.78 5.70 4.23
CA ASN A 20 -15.12 5.38 3.73
C ASN A 20 -15.34 5.92 2.32
N HIS A 21 -14.48 5.51 1.39
CA HIS A 21 -14.44 6.04 0.03
C HIS A 21 -15.52 5.43 -0.87
N VAL A 22 -16.16 6.26 -1.69
CA VAL A 22 -16.84 5.79 -2.90
C VAL A 22 -15.92 6.05 -4.08
N ILE A 23 -15.47 5.00 -4.75
CA ILE A 23 -14.49 5.13 -5.84
C ILE A 23 -15.16 4.93 -7.20
N ILE A 24 -14.63 5.64 -8.20
CA ILE A 24 -14.97 5.45 -9.61
C ILE A 24 -13.74 4.80 -10.27
N LEU A 25 -13.84 3.50 -10.51
CA LEU A 25 -12.73 2.65 -10.92
C LEU A 25 -12.78 2.43 -12.44
N PRO A 26 -11.87 3.05 -13.22
CA PRO A 26 -11.72 2.66 -14.61
C PRO A 26 -11.17 1.23 -14.67
N LEU A 27 -11.72 0.42 -15.57
CA LEU A 27 -11.14 -0.88 -15.92
C LEU A 27 -9.88 -0.71 -16.77
N ASP A 28 -9.88 0.31 -17.62
CA ASP A 28 -8.92 0.56 -18.68
C ASP A 28 -8.64 2.06 -18.84
N ASP A 29 -7.49 2.36 -19.47
CA ASP A 29 -7.00 3.72 -19.73
C ASP A 29 -8.00 4.60 -20.51
N LEU A 30 -8.78 3.99 -21.41
CA LEU A 30 -9.79 4.72 -22.19
C LEU A 30 -11.00 5.14 -21.36
N SER A 31 -11.28 4.44 -20.26
CA SER A 31 -12.40 4.72 -19.38
C SER A 31 -12.10 5.82 -18.35
N ASN A 32 -10.83 6.26 -18.24
CA ASN A 32 -10.38 7.30 -17.30
C ASN A 32 -11.21 8.58 -17.40
N ALA A 33 -11.41 9.11 -18.62
CA ALA A 33 -12.13 10.38 -18.81
C ALA A 33 -13.58 10.31 -18.32
N ALA A 34 -14.25 9.18 -18.50
CA ALA A 34 -15.60 8.96 -17.99
C ALA A 34 -15.61 8.89 -16.45
N CYS A 35 -14.65 8.18 -15.85
CA CYS A 35 -14.49 8.10 -14.39
C CYS A 35 -14.24 9.47 -13.76
N GLU A 36 -13.32 10.26 -14.35
CA GLU A 36 -13.01 11.62 -13.89
C GLU A 36 -14.21 12.56 -14.04
N ALA A 37 -14.98 12.44 -15.13
CA ALA A 37 -16.20 13.23 -15.32
C ALA A 37 -17.25 12.91 -14.25
N VAL A 38 -17.43 11.63 -13.89
CA VAL A 38 -18.32 11.23 -12.79
C VAL A 38 -17.84 11.81 -11.46
N ALA A 39 -16.54 11.73 -11.17
CA ALA A 39 -15.98 12.27 -9.93
C ALA A 39 -16.06 13.81 -9.84
N ASN A 40 -15.96 14.49 -10.98
CA ASN A 40 -16.20 15.92 -11.06
C ASN A 40 -17.67 16.26 -10.74
N ASN A 41 -18.61 15.49 -11.26
CA ASN A 41 -20.06 15.71 -11.06
C ASN A 41 -20.51 15.40 -9.64
N ILE A 42 -20.02 14.29 -9.05
CA ILE A 42 -20.49 13.77 -7.77
C ILE A 42 -19.42 13.96 -6.68
N LYS A 43 -19.64 14.96 -5.83
CA LYS A 43 -18.76 15.22 -4.68
C LYS A 43 -18.82 14.06 -3.68
N GLY A 44 -17.70 13.80 -3.00
CA GLY A 44 -17.54 12.65 -2.11
C GLY A 44 -17.09 11.36 -2.81
N THR A 45 -16.78 11.42 -4.11
CA THR A 45 -16.19 10.31 -4.85
C THR A 45 -14.74 10.58 -5.24
N ILE A 46 -14.00 9.52 -5.57
CA ILE A 46 -12.60 9.58 -6.02
C ILE A 46 -12.46 8.72 -7.29
N ALA A 47 -12.06 9.32 -8.41
CA ALA A 47 -11.67 8.57 -9.61
C ALA A 47 -10.23 8.06 -9.49
N LEU A 48 -9.97 6.83 -9.95
CA LEU A 48 -8.65 6.19 -9.88
C LEU A 48 -8.05 5.93 -11.28
N PRO A 49 -7.67 6.98 -12.03
CA PRO A 49 -7.15 6.81 -13.38
C PRO A 49 -5.81 6.06 -13.41
N HIS A 50 -5.61 5.26 -14.46
CA HIS A 50 -4.37 4.52 -14.68
C HIS A 50 -4.08 4.27 -16.18
N HIS A 51 -2.89 3.77 -16.51
CA HIS A 51 -2.39 3.70 -17.89
C HIS A 51 -2.63 2.36 -18.63
N TYR A 52 -3.13 1.33 -17.95
CA TYR A 52 -3.25 -0.03 -18.51
C TYR A 52 -4.70 -0.54 -18.60
N GLY A 53 -4.90 -1.83 -18.84
CA GLY A 53 -6.21 -2.47 -19.02
C GLY A 53 -6.55 -2.89 -20.45
N ARG A 54 -5.61 -2.76 -21.40
CA ARG A 54 -5.79 -3.20 -22.79
C ARG A 54 -4.64 -4.07 -23.29
N LEU A 55 -5.00 -5.14 -24.02
CA LEU A 55 -4.08 -6.06 -24.68
C LEU A 55 -3.07 -6.73 -23.72
N GLN A 56 -3.42 -6.83 -22.44
CA GLN A 56 -2.69 -7.63 -21.46
C GLN A 56 -3.12 -9.10 -21.58
N PHE A 57 -2.23 -10.02 -21.26
CA PHE A 57 -2.45 -11.46 -21.39
C PHE A 57 -1.68 -12.24 -20.34
N GLY A 58 -2.10 -13.48 -20.06
CA GLY A 58 -1.46 -14.34 -19.07
C GLY A 58 -1.40 -13.68 -17.69
N GLU A 59 -0.28 -13.87 -17.00
CA GLU A 59 -0.05 -13.35 -15.64
C GLU A 59 -0.20 -11.83 -15.54
N ASP A 60 0.13 -11.07 -16.60
CA ASP A 60 -0.03 -9.61 -16.62
C ASP A 60 -1.50 -9.18 -16.56
N LEU A 61 -2.39 -9.91 -17.26
CA LEU A 61 -3.83 -9.66 -17.19
C LEU A 61 -4.42 -10.08 -15.85
N GLU A 62 -3.94 -11.20 -15.30
CA GLU A 62 -4.37 -11.69 -14.00
C GLU A 62 -3.99 -10.72 -12.88
N LEU A 63 -2.77 -10.18 -12.90
CA LEU A 63 -2.32 -9.17 -11.96
C LEU A 63 -3.09 -7.85 -12.12
N HIS A 64 -3.39 -7.42 -13.35
CA HIS A 64 -4.24 -6.25 -13.60
C HIS A 64 -5.61 -6.40 -12.92
N PHE A 65 -6.29 -7.54 -13.14
CA PHE A 65 -7.57 -7.81 -12.50
C PHE A 65 -7.47 -7.96 -11.00
N ARG A 66 -6.45 -8.66 -10.49
CA ARG A 66 -6.21 -8.81 -9.06
C ARG A 66 -6.04 -7.46 -8.37
N THR A 67 -5.28 -6.55 -8.98
CA THR A 67 -5.05 -5.20 -8.46
C THR A 67 -6.32 -4.37 -8.45
N LEU A 68 -7.10 -4.34 -9.55
CA LEU A 68 -8.36 -3.60 -9.61
C LEU A 68 -9.44 -4.17 -8.67
N ILE A 69 -9.62 -5.48 -8.68
CA ILE A 69 -10.57 -6.16 -7.79
C ILE A 69 -10.16 -5.94 -6.34
N GLY A 70 -8.89 -6.14 -6.01
CA GLY A 70 -8.32 -5.93 -4.68
C GLY A 70 -8.53 -4.50 -4.18
N THR A 71 -8.23 -3.50 -5.02
CA THR A 71 -8.48 -2.07 -4.73
C THR A 71 -9.95 -1.83 -4.41
N GLY A 72 -10.86 -2.39 -5.22
CA GLY A 72 -12.30 -2.30 -4.99
C GLY A 72 -12.77 -3.07 -3.75
N CYS A 73 -12.08 -4.15 -3.36
CA CYS A 73 -12.37 -4.97 -2.18
C CYS A 73 -11.87 -4.36 -0.87
N ASN A 74 -10.87 -3.46 -0.91
CA ASN A 74 -10.25 -2.87 0.26
C ASN A 74 -11.29 -2.29 1.24
N ALA A 75 -11.07 -2.45 2.54
CA ALA A 75 -12.04 -2.02 3.55
C ALA A 75 -12.16 -0.49 3.67
N ASN A 76 -11.17 0.30 3.23
CA ASN A 76 -11.26 1.74 3.09
C ASN A 76 -12.24 2.19 1.99
N VAL A 77 -12.62 1.29 1.09
CA VAL A 77 -13.61 1.51 0.05
C VAL A 77 -14.97 1.02 0.54
N ALA A 78 -15.98 1.90 0.53
CA ALA A 78 -17.35 1.59 0.91
C ALA A 78 -18.14 1.02 -0.28
N ALA A 79 -17.99 1.62 -1.46
CA ALA A 79 -18.72 1.23 -2.67
C ALA A 79 -17.93 1.60 -3.93
N VAL A 80 -18.21 0.91 -5.03
CA VAL A 80 -17.45 1.02 -6.29
C VAL A 80 -18.38 1.22 -7.49
N VAL A 81 -18.08 2.20 -8.33
CA VAL A 81 -18.60 2.27 -9.70
C VAL A 81 -17.48 1.88 -10.65
N VAL A 82 -17.64 0.79 -11.38
CA VAL A 82 -16.67 0.34 -12.39
C VAL A 82 -17.12 0.84 -13.75
N ILE A 83 -16.21 1.48 -14.51
CA ILE A 83 -16.47 1.87 -15.90
C ILE A 83 -15.40 1.24 -16.78
N GLY A 84 -15.83 0.48 -17.78
CA GLY A 84 -14.95 -0.09 -18.80
C GLY A 84 -15.45 0.19 -20.21
N ILE A 85 -14.67 -0.20 -21.22
CA ILE A 85 -15.13 -0.11 -22.61
C ILE A 85 -16.25 -1.11 -22.88
N GLU A 86 -16.05 -2.38 -22.55
CA GLU A 86 -17.01 -3.46 -22.88
C GLU A 86 -17.60 -4.17 -21.64
N PRO A 87 -18.84 -4.70 -21.72
CA PRO A 87 -19.51 -5.30 -20.57
C PRO A 87 -18.81 -6.52 -19.98
N LYS A 88 -18.17 -7.35 -20.80
CA LYS A 88 -17.62 -8.63 -20.37
C LYS A 88 -16.51 -8.47 -19.33
N TRP A 89 -15.50 -7.66 -19.62
CA TRP A 89 -14.39 -7.43 -18.68
C TRP A 89 -14.80 -6.57 -17.50
N THR A 90 -15.68 -5.59 -17.73
CA THR A 90 -16.28 -4.79 -16.65
C THR A 90 -16.95 -5.70 -15.62
N LYS A 91 -17.68 -6.73 -16.11
CA LYS A 91 -18.35 -7.70 -15.24
C LYS A 91 -17.39 -8.54 -14.42
N ILE A 92 -16.20 -8.88 -14.93
CA ILE A 92 -15.20 -9.64 -14.16
C ILE A 92 -14.78 -8.85 -12.91
N ILE A 93 -14.53 -7.55 -13.07
CA ILE A 93 -14.17 -6.68 -11.95
C ILE A 93 -15.33 -6.55 -10.96
N THR A 94 -16.54 -6.27 -11.44
CA THR A 94 -17.70 -6.12 -10.55
C THR A 94 -18.01 -7.42 -9.81
N ASP A 95 -17.96 -8.57 -10.48
CA ASP A 95 -18.19 -9.88 -9.86
C ASP A 95 -17.10 -10.20 -8.83
N GLY A 96 -15.84 -9.84 -9.12
CA GLY A 96 -14.73 -9.99 -8.19
C GLY A 96 -14.96 -9.20 -6.89
N ILE A 97 -15.34 -7.92 -7.02
CA ILE A 97 -15.60 -7.03 -5.88
C ILE A 97 -16.83 -7.50 -5.09
N ALA A 98 -17.91 -7.87 -5.78
CA ALA A 98 -19.18 -8.27 -5.18
C ALA A 98 -19.06 -9.50 -4.26
N LYS A 99 -18.02 -10.34 -4.42
CA LYS A 99 -17.74 -11.47 -3.51
C LYS A 99 -17.54 -11.05 -2.05
N THR A 100 -17.12 -9.81 -1.81
CA THR A 100 -16.98 -9.26 -0.46
C THR A 100 -18.31 -8.80 0.16
N GLY A 101 -19.42 -8.84 -0.60
CA GLY A 101 -20.70 -8.24 -0.22
C GLY A 101 -20.78 -6.73 -0.47
N LYS A 102 -19.67 -6.10 -0.87
CA LYS A 102 -19.58 -4.65 -1.09
C LYS A 102 -20.49 -4.19 -2.25
N PRO A 103 -21.21 -3.06 -2.11
CA PRO A 103 -21.96 -2.48 -3.20
C PRO A 103 -21.06 -2.09 -4.39
N VAL A 104 -21.35 -2.66 -5.56
CA VAL A 104 -20.64 -2.38 -6.81
C VAL A 104 -21.57 -2.40 -8.01
N GLU A 105 -21.37 -1.47 -8.95
CA GLU A 105 -22.14 -1.39 -10.20
C GLU A 105 -21.19 -1.16 -11.39
N GLY A 106 -21.45 -1.80 -12.52
CA GLY A 106 -20.64 -1.72 -13.73
C GLY A 106 -21.34 -0.97 -14.85
N PHE A 107 -20.59 -0.14 -15.58
CA PHE A 107 -21.06 0.55 -16.78
C PHE A 107 -20.07 0.36 -17.93
N SER A 108 -20.59 0.36 -19.16
CA SER A 108 -19.77 0.21 -20.36
C SER A 108 -19.97 1.37 -21.32
N ILE A 109 -18.88 1.89 -21.88
CA ILE A 109 -18.90 3.02 -22.81
C ILE A 109 -19.33 2.57 -24.21
N GLU A 110 -18.84 1.41 -24.66
CA GLU A 110 -19.18 0.85 -25.97
C GLU A 110 -20.70 0.69 -26.10
N GLN A 111 -21.24 1.09 -27.25
CA GLN A 111 -22.68 1.09 -27.57
C GLN A 111 -23.56 2.04 -26.75
N ASN A 112 -23.03 2.74 -25.73
CA ASN A 112 -23.77 3.71 -24.90
C ASN A 112 -23.31 5.16 -25.14
N GLY A 113 -22.02 5.35 -25.44
CA GLY A 113 -21.37 6.64 -25.57
C GLY A 113 -21.16 7.35 -24.22
N ASP A 114 -20.11 8.18 -24.14
CA ASP A 114 -19.66 8.80 -22.89
C ASP A 114 -20.77 9.54 -22.14
N ILE A 115 -21.54 10.39 -22.82
CA ILE A 115 -22.55 11.25 -22.16
C ILE A 115 -23.58 10.40 -21.40
N SER A 116 -24.09 9.35 -22.04
CA SER A 116 -25.10 8.46 -21.44
C SER A 116 -24.51 7.66 -20.29
N THR A 117 -23.30 7.11 -20.48
CA THR A 117 -22.59 6.32 -19.47
C THR A 117 -22.25 7.16 -18.24
N ILE A 118 -21.68 8.36 -18.42
CA ILE A 118 -21.37 9.30 -17.34
C ILE A 118 -22.64 9.69 -16.59
N ALA A 119 -23.75 9.96 -17.28
CA ALA A 119 -25.01 10.31 -16.63
C ALA A 119 -25.57 9.15 -15.78
N ALA A 120 -25.53 7.92 -16.28
CA ALA A 120 -25.98 6.74 -15.55
C ALA A 120 -25.09 6.43 -14.34
N ALA A 121 -23.77 6.40 -14.54
CA ALA A 121 -22.78 6.20 -13.49
C ALA A 121 -22.86 7.29 -12.41
N SER A 122 -23.08 8.55 -12.79
CA SER A 122 -23.25 9.67 -11.84
C SER A 122 -24.47 9.48 -10.92
N ARG A 123 -25.59 8.97 -11.46
CA ARG A 123 -26.78 8.68 -10.63
C ARG A 123 -26.48 7.61 -9.59
N LYS A 124 -25.80 6.53 -10.00
CA LYS A 124 -25.42 5.44 -9.10
C LYS A 124 -24.39 5.89 -8.06
N ALA A 125 -23.36 6.62 -8.47
CA ALA A 125 -22.37 7.19 -7.57
C ALA A 125 -23.01 8.08 -6.50
N LYS A 126 -24.00 8.90 -6.87
CA LYS A 126 -24.77 9.71 -5.91
C LYS A 126 -25.51 8.85 -4.89
N GLU A 127 -26.14 7.75 -5.31
CA GLU A 127 -26.81 6.81 -4.39
C GLU A 127 -25.81 6.20 -3.40
N TYR A 128 -24.64 5.76 -3.89
CA TYR A 128 -23.58 5.21 -3.04
C TYR A 128 -22.99 6.23 -2.07
N VAL A 129 -22.80 7.48 -2.48
CA VAL A 129 -22.32 8.53 -1.55
C VAL A 129 -23.32 8.77 -0.43
N GLN A 130 -24.62 8.81 -0.74
CA GLN A 130 -25.65 8.95 0.30
C GLN A 130 -25.61 7.78 1.28
N TRP A 131 -25.66 6.55 0.76
CA TRP A 131 -25.57 5.34 1.59
C TRP A 131 -24.29 5.31 2.44
N ALA A 132 -23.13 5.53 1.83
CA ALA A 132 -21.85 5.49 2.53
C ALA A 132 -21.79 6.55 3.64
N SER A 133 -22.34 7.75 3.42
CA SER A 133 -22.35 8.83 4.41
C SER A 133 -23.23 8.58 5.64
N GLU A 134 -24.16 7.63 5.56
CA GLU A 134 -25.02 7.22 6.68
C GLU A 134 -24.34 6.18 7.59
N LEU A 135 -23.29 5.51 7.11
CA LEU A 135 -22.57 4.49 7.87
C LEU A 135 -21.81 5.11 9.06
N GLN A 136 -22.06 4.55 10.23
CA GLN A 136 -21.38 4.95 11.46
C GLN A 136 -20.10 4.15 11.68
N ARG A 137 -19.15 4.74 12.39
CA ARG A 137 -17.94 4.04 12.82
C ARG A 137 -18.27 3.16 14.02
N GLU A 138 -17.66 1.99 14.10
CA GLU A 138 -17.78 1.00 15.16
C GLU A 138 -16.43 0.80 15.83
N GLU A 139 -16.44 0.40 17.10
CA GLU A 139 -15.23 -0.01 17.81
C GLU A 139 -14.59 -1.25 17.15
N ALA A 140 -13.27 -1.23 17.08
CA ALA A 140 -12.41 -2.27 16.54
C ALA A 140 -11.11 -2.35 17.35
N SER A 141 -10.47 -3.51 17.31
CA SER A 141 -9.22 -3.79 18.03
C SER A 141 -8.06 -4.07 17.08
N MET A 142 -6.84 -4.06 17.63
CA MET A 142 -5.60 -4.24 16.84
C MET A 142 -5.56 -5.52 16.00
N ASP A 143 -6.27 -6.58 16.39
CA ASP A 143 -6.38 -7.83 15.63
C ASP A 143 -7.19 -7.71 14.33
N GLU A 144 -7.95 -6.62 14.18
CA GLU A 144 -8.70 -6.31 12.97
C GLU A 144 -7.94 -5.35 12.04
N LEU A 145 -6.86 -4.72 12.54
CA LEU A 145 -6.07 -3.73 11.82
C LEU A 145 -5.08 -4.39 10.86
N TRP A 146 -5.03 -3.88 9.64
CA TRP A 146 -4.12 -4.36 8.60
C TRP A 146 -3.21 -3.22 8.16
N VAL A 147 -1.93 -3.34 8.48
CA VAL A 147 -0.91 -2.31 8.28
C VAL A 147 0.11 -2.78 7.25
N SER A 148 0.38 -1.97 6.25
CA SER A 148 1.47 -2.21 5.30
C SER A 148 2.64 -1.27 5.57
N VAL A 149 3.84 -1.64 5.12
CA VAL A 149 5.03 -0.81 5.25
C VAL A 149 5.98 -1.00 4.07
N LYS A 150 6.60 0.11 3.64
CA LYS A 150 7.83 0.12 2.85
C LYS A 150 8.67 1.35 3.20
N CYS A 151 9.98 1.33 2.92
CA CYS A 151 10.79 2.55 3.05
C CYS A 151 10.68 3.42 1.80
N GLY A 152 11.16 4.65 1.84
CA GLY A 152 11.36 5.43 0.62
C GLY A 152 12.43 6.49 0.73
N GLU A 153 13.18 6.66 -0.35
CA GLU A 153 14.33 7.58 -0.44
C GLU A 153 15.23 7.48 0.80
N SER A 154 15.66 6.26 1.09
CA SER A 154 16.49 5.93 2.25
C SER A 154 17.78 6.74 2.29
N ASP A 155 18.25 6.97 3.50
CA ASP A 155 19.52 7.61 3.83
C ASP A 155 20.14 6.88 5.03
N THR A 156 21.27 7.38 5.53
CA THR A 156 21.91 6.83 6.74
C THR A 156 20.99 6.78 7.98
N THR A 157 20.12 7.78 8.17
CA THR A 157 19.21 7.84 9.33
C THR A 157 18.09 6.80 9.26
N SER A 158 17.80 6.30 8.06
CA SER A 158 16.72 5.34 7.82
C SER A 158 16.98 4.02 8.53
N GLY A 159 18.16 3.43 8.34
CA GLY A 159 18.55 2.18 9.01
C GLY A 159 18.91 2.34 10.49
N LEU A 160 19.22 3.56 10.94
CA LEU A 160 19.60 3.84 12.33
C LEU A 160 18.41 4.15 13.24
N ALA A 161 17.31 4.67 12.70
CA ALA A 161 16.20 5.18 13.51
C ALA A 161 14.81 4.98 12.88
N SER A 162 14.56 5.42 11.64
CA SER A 162 13.20 5.38 11.05
C SER A 162 12.70 3.95 10.84
N ASN A 163 13.51 3.08 10.24
CA ASN A 163 13.18 1.67 10.02
C ASN A 163 13.12 0.89 11.34
N PRO A 164 14.09 1.03 12.28
CA PRO A 164 13.96 0.46 13.63
C PRO A 164 12.71 0.89 14.40
N THR A 165 12.20 2.11 14.18
CA THR A 165 10.94 2.57 14.79
C THR A 165 9.76 1.75 14.28
N VAL A 166 9.68 1.52 12.97
CA VAL A 166 8.69 0.62 12.36
C VAL A 166 8.86 -0.80 12.90
N GLY A 167 10.10 -1.29 13.00
CA GLY A 167 10.36 -2.60 13.55
C GLY A 167 9.87 -2.77 15.00
N ASN A 168 10.05 -1.74 15.83
CA ASN A 168 9.52 -1.73 17.19
C ASN A 168 7.98 -1.71 17.21
N PHE A 169 7.34 -0.96 16.31
CA PHE A 169 5.89 -1.02 16.10
C PHE A 169 5.43 -2.45 15.77
N ILE A 170 6.05 -3.12 14.79
CA ILE A 170 5.68 -4.49 14.39
C ILE A 170 5.83 -5.46 15.56
N ASP A 171 6.97 -5.45 16.25
CA ASP A 171 7.21 -6.32 17.42
C ASP A 171 6.17 -6.12 18.55
N LYS A 172 5.56 -4.93 18.65
CA LYS A 172 4.54 -4.61 19.66
C LYS A 172 3.13 -5.01 19.24
N VAL A 173 2.79 -4.93 17.95
CA VAL A 173 1.43 -5.19 17.46
C VAL A 173 1.23 -6.63 16.99
N ASP A 174 2.29 -7.33 16.62
CA ASP A 174 2.24 -8.74 16.20
C ASP A 174 1.64 -9.66 17.29
N PRO A 175 2.01 -9.56 18.59
CA PRO A 175 1.36 -10.32 19.66
C PRO A 175 -0.11 -9.95 19.91
N LEU A 176 -0.58 -8.84 19.34
CA LEU A 176 -1.98 -8.39 19.43
C LEU A 176 -2.84 -8.90 18.26
N GLY A 177 -2.27 -9.72 17.37
CA GLY A 177 -3.00 -10.30 16.24
C GLY A 177 -3.14 -9.36 15.04
N THR A 178 -2.36 -8.28 14.97
CA THR A 178 -2.39 -7.35 13.83
C THR A 178 -1.84 -8.02 12.57
N TYR A 179 -2.46 -7.74 11.43
CA TYR A 179 -1.91 -8.14 10.14
C TYR A 179 -0.93 -7.07 9.67
N THR A 180 0.32 -7.47 9.42
CA THR A 180 1.36 -6.56 8.94
C THR A 180 1.96 -7.07 7.64
N CYS A 181 2.44 -6.17 6.77
CA CYS A 181 3.13 -6.58 5.55
C CYS A 181 4.27 -5.64 5.19
N PHE A 182 5.41 -6.24 4.82
CA PHE A 182 6.54 -5.56 4.20
C PHE A 182 6.80 -6.16 2.81
N GLY A 183 7.54 -5.45 1.96
CA GLY A 183 7.90 -5.93 0.62
C GLY A 183 9.25 -5.38 0.16
N GLU A 184 9.31 -4.91 -1.08
CA GLU A 184 10.50 -4.33 -1.72
C GLU A 184 11.57 -5.38 -2.04
N THR A 185 11.24 -6.36 -2.90
CA THR A 185 12.07 -7.55 -3.15
C THR A 185 13.52 -7.24 -3.51
N SER A 186 13.75 -6.23 -4.36
CA SER A 186 15.11 -5.82 -4.75
C SER A 186 15.84 -4.94 -3.72
N GLU A 187 15.14 -4.38 -2.71
CA GLU A 187 15.78 -3.67 -1.58
C GLU A 187 16.40 -4.64 -0.57
N ILE A 188 16.16 -5.95 -0.73
CA ILE A 188 16.71 -7.00 0.13
C ILE A 188 18.04 -7.54 -0.40
N THR A 189 18.46 -7.14 -1.62
CA THR A 189 19.75 -7.56 -2.20
C THR A 189 20.93 -7.19 -1.29
N GLY A 190 21.67 -8.19 -0.83
CA GLY A 190 22.76 -8.07 0.14
C GLY A 190 22.37 -8.48 1.57
N ALA A 191 21.07 -8.64 1.85
CA ALA A 191 20.53 -9.10 3.13
C ALA A 191 19.51 -10.25 2.97
N GLU A 192 19.43 -10.88 1.79
CA GLU A 192 18.41 -11.88 1.47
C GLU A 192 18.49 -13.13 2.35
N LEU A 193 19.70 -13.58 2.69
CA LEU A 193 19.87 -14.73 3.57
C LEU A 193 19.40 -14.40 4.98
N GLN A 194 19.69 -13.19 5.46
CA GLN A 194 19.25 -12.72 6.77
C GLN A 194 17.73 -12.51 6.81
N CYS A 195 17.14 -12.04 5.71
CA CYS A 195 15.70 -11.97 5.57
C CYS A 195 15.09 -13.38 5.59
N ALA A 196 15.66 -14.35 4.88
CA ALA A 196 15.17 -15.73 4.85
C ALA A 196 15.16 -16.39 6.24
N GLU A 197 16.15 -16.11 7.09
CA GLU A 197 16.17 -16.59 8.49
C GLU A 197 15.07 -15.97 9.37
N ARG A 198 14.35 -14.95 8.89
CA ARG A 198 13.23 -14.32 9.58
C ARG A 198 11.88 -14.93 9.21
N ALA A 199 11.84 -15.95 8.35
CA ALA A 199 10.64 -16.73 8.11
C ALA A 199 10.23 -17.52 9.36
N ALA A 200 8.93 -17.74 9.56
CA ALA A 200 8.40 -18.49 10.69
C ALA A 200 8.68 -20.00 10.58
N ASP A 201 8.84 -20.52 9.36
CA ASP A 201 9.11 -21.93 9.07
C ASP A 201 9.91 -22.11 7.77
N GLU A 202 10.40 -23.34 7.54
CA GLU A 202 11.21 -23.69 6.36
C GLU A 202 10.42 -23.59 5.05
N GLU A 203 9.11 -23.78 5.06
CA GLU A 203 8.26 -23.64 3.87
C GLU A 203 8.21 -22.18 3.42
N THR A 204 7.98 -21.28 4.37
CA THR A 204 7.93 -19.83 4.17
C THR A 204 9.30 -19.28 3.77
N LYS A 205 10.37 -19.81 4.38
CA LYS A 205 11.76 -19.53 4.00
C LYS A 205 12.05 -19.91 2.55
N ALA A 206 11.67 -21.13 2.16
CA ALA A 206 11.85 -21.62 0.79
C ALA A 206 11.01 -20.82 -0.22
N LYS A 207 9.78 -20.46 0.15
CA LYS A 207 8.91 -19.61 -0.68
C LYS A 207 9.54 -18.23 -0.90
N PHE A 208 10.07 -17.61 0.16
CA PHE A 208 10.78 -16.33 0.07
C PHE A 208 12.00 -16.42 -0.83
N MET A 209 12.87 -17.42 -0.63
CA MET A 209 14.06 -17.58 -1.46
C MET A 209 13.71 -17.83 -2.93
N LYS A 210 12.63 -18.56 -3.21
CA LYS A 210 12.14 -18.74 -4.59
C LYS A 210 11.70 -17.40 -5.20
N THR A 211 10.92 -16.61 -4.48
CA THR A 211 10.46 -15.29 -4.92
C THR A 211 11.62 -14.35 -5.18
N TRP A 212 12.54 -14.23 -4.22
CA TRP A 212 13.72 -13.36 -4.35
C TRP A 212 14.61 -13.79 -5.52
N ASN A 213 14.90 -15.09 -5.67
CA ASN A 213 15.70 -15.60 -6.78
C ASN A 213 15.05 -15.29 -8.13
N ALA A 214 13.73 -15.51 -8.27
CA ALA A 214 13.02 -15.22 -9.51
C ALA A 214 13.08 -13.73 -9.88
N TYR A 215 12.92 -12.84 -8.89
CA TYR A 215 13.03 -11.40 -9.10
C TYR A 215 14.46 -10.98 -9.49
N ASN A 216 15.47 -11.53 -8.79
CA ASN A 216 16.87 -11.24 -9.08
C ASN A 216 17.30 -11.77 -10.45
N ASP A 217 16.89 -12.99 -10.80
CA ASP A 217 17.15 -13.60 -12.11
C ASP A 217 16.55 -12.74 -13.24
N PHE A 218 15.31 -12.27 -13.07
CA PHE A 218 14.68 -11.35 -14.04
C PHE A 218 15.50 -10.07 -14.24
N ILE A 219 15.96 -9.44 -13.16
CA ILE A 219 16.79 -8.24 -13.29
C ILE A 219 18.11 -8.59 -13.98
N MET A 220 18.78 -9.68 -13.58
CA MET A 220 20.06 -10.09 -14.17
C MET A 220 19.94 -10.43 -15.66
N GLU A 221 18.81 -10.95 -16.11
CA GLU A 221 18.52 -11.23 -17.53
C GLU A 221 18.27 -9.95 -18.33
N CYS A 222 17.57 -8.97 -17.74
CA CYS A 222 17.13 -7.76 -18.44
C CYS A 222 18.08 -6.57 -18.33
N LYS A 223 19.05 -6.60 -17.40
CA LYS A 223 19.95 -5.46 -17.16
C LYS A 223 20.86 -5.22 -18.36
N THR A 224 20.92 -3.97 -18.82
CA THR A 224 21.89 -3.51 -19.83
C THR A 224 23.20 -3.04 -19.19
N ASP A 225 23.15 -2.75 -17.88
CA ASP A 225 24.20 -2.16 -17.05
C ASP A 225 24.23 -2.96 -15.73
N ASP A 226 25.24 -2.82 -14.86
CA ASP A 226 25.24 -3.57 -13.60
C ASP A 226 24.18 -3.01 -12.62
N LEU A 227 23.50 -3.90 -11.89
CA LEU A 227 22.46 -3.55 -10.90
C LEU A 227 22.98 -2.59 -9.82
N ASN A 228 24.27 -2.72 -9.50
CA ASN A 228 25.04 -1.86 -8.60
C ASN A 228 24.98 -0.36 -9.00
N ASP A 229 24.69 -0.04 -10.26
CA ASP A 229 24.55 1.34 -10.73
C ASP A 229 23.11 1.88 -10.58
N SER A 230 22.12 1.00 -10.37
CA SER A 230 20.71 1.38 -10.18
C SER A 230 20.29 1.44 -8.71
N GLN A 231 20.93 0.65 -7.85
CA GLN A 231 20.73 0.60 -6.40
C GLN A 231 22.08 0.42 -5.69
N PRO A 232 22.43 1.22 -4.66
CA PRO A 232 21.68 2.37 -4.13
C PRO A 232 21.49 3.48 -5.16
N THR A 233 20.29 4.11 -5.18
CA THR A 233 20.03 5.22 -6.10
C THR A 233 20.96 6.40 -5.84
N LYS A 234 21.14 7.30 -6.81
CA LYS A 234 21.93 8.54 -6.62
C LYS A 234 21.53 9.31 -5.36
N GLY A 235 20.22 9.42 -5.09
CA GLY A 235 19.71 10.04 -3.88
C GLY A 235 20.18 9.31 -2.62
N ASN A 236 20.15 7.97 -2.60
CA ASN A 236 20.63 7.18 -1.45
C ASN A 236 22.13 7.41 -1.16
N ILE A 237 22.96 7.47 -2.21
CA ILE A 237 24.40 7.74 -2.10
C ILE A 237 24.63 9.15 -1.56
N GLU A 238 23.90 10.16 -2.06
CA GLU A 238 23.93 11.53 -1.52
C GLU A 238 23.44 11.59 -0.06
N GLY A 239 22.54 10.68 0.33
CA GLY A 239 22.07 10.46 1.70
C GLY A 239 23.06 9.70 2.61
N GLY A 240 24.21 9.30 2.08
CA GLY A 240 25.34 8.73 2.81
C GLY A 240 25.40 7.20 2.85
N LEU A 241 24.54 6.49 2.12
CA LEU A 241 24.62 5.03 2.02
C LEU A 241 25.76 4.62 1.08
N THR A 242 26.66 3.75 1.56
CA THR A 242 27.91 3.42 0.88
C THR A 242 27.87 2.13 0.07
N THR A 243 27.07 1.14 0.50
CA THR A 243 26.90 -0.13 -0.23
C THR A 243 25.43 -0.56 -0.30
N ILE A 244 25.13 -1.50 -1.21
CA ILE A 244 23.79 -2.07 -1.33
C ILE A 244 23.43 -2.89 -0.08
N GLU A 245 24.40 -3.59 0.51
CA GLU A 245 24.22 -4.35 1.75
C GLU A 245 23.87 -3.43 2.91
N GLU A 246 24.58 -2.31 3.09
CA GLU A 246 24.27 -1.32 4.15
C GLU A 246 22.82 -0.86 4.06
N LYS A 247 22.35 -0.57 2.84
CA LYS A 247 20.97 -0.20 2.58
C LYS A 247 20.00 -1.34 2.89
N ALA A 248 20.30 -2.56 2.44
CA ALA A 248 19.43 -3.73 2.63
C ALA A 248 19.29 -4.13 4.11
N PHE A 249 20.39 -4.08 4.88
CA PHE A 249 20.33 -4.30 6.33
C PHE A 249 19.51 -3.21 7.04
N GLY A 250 19.70 -1.94 6.65
CA GLY A 250 18.86 -0.86 7.15
C GLY A 250 17.39 -1.05 6.78
N ASN A 251 17.09 -1.57 5.58
CA ASN A 251 15.75 -1.89 5.10
C ASN A 251 15.09 -3.03 5.90
N LEU A 252 15.88 -4.03 6.30
CA LEU A 252 15.42 -5.20 7.06
C LEU A 252 15.01 -4.83 8.49
N GLU A 253 15.58 -3.78 9.10
CA GLU A 253 15.18 -3.33 10.45
C GLU A 253 13.69 -2.99 10.59
N LYS A 254 12.96 -2.79 9.47
CA LYS A 254 11.51 -2.54 9.46
C LYS A 254 10.68 -3.68 10.04
N ILE A 255 11.18 -4.92 10.01
CA ILE A 255 10.42 -6.09 10.48
C ILE A 255 10.62 -6.41 11.96
N GLY A 256 11.30 -5.52 12.69
CA GLY A 256 11.54 -5.68 14.12
C GLY A 256 12.58 -6.75 14.42
N LYS A 257 12.73 -7.08 15.70
CA LYS A 257 13.75 -8.01 16.18
C LYS A 257 13.18 -9.34 16.63
N LYS A 258 11.88 -9.41 16.92
CA LYS A 258 11.21 -10.57 17.51
C LYS A 258 10.26 -11.26 16.54
N THR A 259 9.61 -10.50 15.66
CA THR A 259 8.60 -11.03 14.74
C THR A 259 9.22 -11.77 13.55
N SER A 260 8.62 -12.91 13.21
CA SER A 260 8.90 -13.67 12.00
C SER A 260 7.72 -13.57 11.04
N TYR A 261 7.97 -13.51 9.73
CA TYR A 261 6.88 -13.50 8.75
C TYR A 261 6.36 -14.91 8.47
N ILE A 262 5.04 -15.03 8.36
CA ILE A 262 4.32 -16.33 8.33
C ILE A 262 3.96 -16.80 6.93
N ASP A 263 4.06 -15.93 5.92
CA ASP A 263 3.89 -16.28 4.52
C ASP A 263 4.52 -15.23 3.59
N VAL A 264 4.63 -15.60 2.32
CA VAL A 264 5.05 -14.74 1.20
C VAL A 264 3.89 -14.58 0.24
N LEU A 265 3.53 -13.36 -0.11
CA LEU A 265 2.41 -13.01 -0.97
C LEU A 265 2.92 -12.66 -2.37
N GLU A 266 2.19 -13.08 -3.39
CA GLU A 266 2.31 -12.54 -4.73
C GLU A 266 1.84 -11.07 -4.78
N PRO A 267 2.18 -10.31 -5.84
CA PRO A 267 1.69 -8.96 -6.02
C PRO A 267 0.15 -8.89 -5.92
N ALA A 268 -0.36 -7.97 -5.09
CA ALA A 268 -1.78 -7.76 -4.79
C ALA A 268 -2.54 -8.99 -4.24
N GLU A 269 -1.84 -10.01 -3.75
CA GLU A 269 -2.46 -11.15 -3.07
C GLU A 269 -2.85 -10.77 -1.64
N ALA A 270 -4.09 -11.07 -1.25
CA ALA A 270 -4.58 -10.82 0.10
C ALA A 270 -4.07 -11.89 1.09
N PRO A 271 -3.60 -11.50 2.30
CA PRO A 271 -3.27 -12.41 3.39
C PRO A 271 -4.35 -13.47 3.68
N SER A 272 -3.95 -14.74 3.79
CA SER A 272 -4.88 -15.87 4.01
C SER A 272 -4.47 -16.85 5.11
N LYS A 273 -3.23 -16.81 5.62
CA LYS A 273 -2.75 -17.73 6.69
C LYS A 273 -3.15 -17.32 8.12
N GLY A 274 -3.77 -16.15 8.30
CA GLY A 274 -4.16 -15.62 9.60
C GLY A 274 -3.39 -14.35 9.99
N ALA A 275 -3.58 -13.87 11.21
CA ALA A 275 -2.88 -12.71 11.74
C ALA A 275 -1.36 -12.94 11.81
N GLY A 276 -0.58 -11.89 11.56
CA GLY A 276 0.88 -11.91 11.61
C GLY A 276 1.54 -11.04 10.53
N LEU A 277 2.86 -11.15 10.44
CA LEU A 277 3.66 -10.45 9.43
C LEU A 277 3.75 -11.26 8.11
N TYR A 278 3.59 -10.57 6.98
CA TYR A 278 3.71 -11.13 5.64
C TYR A 278 4.82 -10.42 4.86
N PHE A 279 5.55 -11.16 4.03
CA PHE A 279 6.34 -10.56 2.94
C PHE A 279 5.48 -10.51 1.68
N MET A 280 5.46 -9.42 0.93
CA MET A 280 4.83 -9.35 -0.39
C MET A 280 5.88 -9.07 -1.45
N ASP A 281 5.85 -9.84 -2.53
CA ASP A 281 6.66 -9.55 -3.70
C ASP A 281 6.20 -8.24 -4.34
N THR A 282 7.05 -7.22 -4.27
CA THR A 282 6.80 -5.91 -4.88
C THR A 282 8.10 -5.33 -5.40
N SER A 283 8.00 -4.46 -6.41
CA SER A 283 9.10 -3.55 -6.72
C SER A 283 9.35 -2.57 -5.56
N SER A 284 10.50 -1.91 -5.56
CA SER A 284 10.82 -0.82 -4.62
C SER A 284 10.21 0.52 -5.03
N ALA A 285 9.59 0.59 -6.22
CA ALA A 285 8.97 1.82 -6.70
C ALA A 285 7.77 2.16 -5.80
N ALA A 286 7.80 3.37 -5.25
CA ALA A 286 6.96 3.67 -4.11
C ALA A 286 5.46 3.55 -4.40
N ALA A 287 5.01 4.12 -5.52
CA ALA A 287 3.61 4.11 -5.90
C ALA A 287 3.10 2.69 -6.23
N GLU A 288 3.95 1.86 -6.83
CA GLU A 288 3.58 0.50 -7.22
C GLU A 288 3.39 -0.38 -5.98
N CYS A 289 4.37 -0.40 -5.07
CA CYS A 289 4.29 -1.18 -3.85
C CYS A 289 3.07 -0.80 -2.98
N VAL A 290 2.83 0.49 -2.75
CA VAL A 290 1.66 0.95 -1.96
C VAL A 290 0.36 0.60 -2.69
N THR A 291 0.30 0.68 -4.01
CA THR A 291 -0.89 0.27 -4.77
C THR A 291 -1.18 -1.24 -4.61
N LEU A 292 -0.15 -2.09 -4.69
CA LEU A 292 -0.28 -3.54 -4.50
C LEU A 292 -0.71 -3.90 -3.07
N GLN A 293 -0.15 -3.24 -2.06
CA GLN A 293 -0.52 -3.47 -0.66
C GLN A 293 -1.94 -2.97 -0.35
N ALA A 294 -2.33 -1.81 -0.89
CA ALA A 294 -3.71 -1.36 -0.83
C ALA A 294 -4.65 -2.38 -1.52
N ALA A 295 -4.28 -2.91 -2.69
CA ALA A 295 -5.08 -3.92 -3.37
C ALA A 295 -5.18 -5.25 -2.60
N ALA A 296 -4.13 -5.65 -1.87
CA ALA A 296 -4.16 -6.81 -0.99
C ALA A 296 -5.05 -6.62 0.26
N GLY A 297 -5.52 -5.39 0.52
CA GLY A 297 -6.50 -5.08 1.56
C GLY A 297 -5.92 -4.47 2.83
N PHE A 298 -4.67 -4.02 2.82
CA PHE A 298 -4.09 -3.21 3.90
C PHE A 298 -4.72 -1.81 3.91
N VAL A 299 -4.97 -1.27 5.10
CA VAL A 299 -5.82 -0.08 5.29
C VAL A 299 -5.05 1.15 5.78
N VAL A 300 -3.80 0.99 6.17
CA VAL A 300 -2.90 2.08 6.55
C VAL A 300 -1.47 1.67 6.19
N HIS A 301 -0.72 2.61 5.63
CA HIS A 301 0.63 2.39 5.17
C HIS A 301 1.62 3.22 5.99
N LEU A 302 2.63 2.57 6.57
CA LEU A 302 3.73 3.22 7.28
C LEU A 302 4.90 3.44 6.33
N PHE A 303 5.40 4.67 6.28
CA PHE A 303 6.40 5.07 5.31
C PHE A 303 7.59 5.77 5.96
N PRO A 304 8.59 5.03 6.47
CA PRO A 304 9.85 5.63 6.89
C PRO A 304 10.60 6.20 5.69
N THR A 305 11.03 7.46 5.79
CA THR A 305 11.78 8.13 4.72
C THR A 305 12.97 8.91 5.23
N GLY A 306 14.09 8.81 4.51
CA GLY A 306 15.30 9.58 4.77
C GLY A 306 15.21 10.99 4.20
N GLN A 307 14.82 11.12 2.93
CA GLN A 307 14.93 12.38 2.18
C GLN A 307 13.59 13.07 1.86
N GLY A 308 12.46 12.51 2.33
CA GLY A 308 11.15 13.18 2.23
C GLY A 308 10.37 12.79 0.99
N ASN A 309 10.34 11.50 0.62
CA ASN A 309 9.52 11.05 -0.50
C ASN A 309 8.05 11.44 -0.29
N ILE A 310 7.41 12.03 -1.31
CA ILE A 310 6.10 12.69 -1.19
C ILE A 310 4.89 11.76 -1.43
N ILE A 311 5.13 10.51 -1.84
CA ILE A 311 4.11 9.56 -2.28
C ILE A 311 2.90 9.43 -1.35
N GLY A 312 1.70 9.44 -1.92
CA GLY A 312 0.46 9.05 -1.26
C GLY A 312 -0.17 7.84 -1.93
N ASN A 313 -1.42 7.59 -1.59
CA ASN A 313 -2.27 6.62 -2.26
C ASN A 313 -3.73 7.10 -2.13
N PRO A 314 -4.58 6.90 -3.14
CA PRO A 314 -5.94 7.43 -3.11
C PRO A 314 -6.88 6.75 -2.11
N ILE A 315 -6.60 5.52 -1.66
CA ILE A 315 -7.47 4.75 -0.75
C ILE A 315 -6.80 4.32 0.55
N GLU A 316 -5.47 4.22 0.59
CA GLU A 316 -4.69 3.82 1.75
C GLU A 316 -3.92 5.03 2.31
N PRO A 317 -4.25 5.54 3.51
CA PRO A 317 -3.50 6.61 4.15
C PRO A 317 -2.01 6.26 4.31
N VAL A 318 -1.13 7.09 3.75
CA VAL A 318 0.32 6.94 3.86
C VAL A 318 0.85 7.85 4.96
N LEU A 319 1.27 7.25 6.07
CA LEU A 319 1.80 7.91 7.25
C LEU A 319 3.33 7.97 7.17
N LYS A 320 3.87 9.18 7.05
CA LYS A 320 5.32 9.37 6.85
C LYS A 320 6.04 9.65 8.15
N LEU A 321 7.14 8.95 8.40
CA LEU A 321 8.03 9.20 9.53
C LEU A 321 9.48 9.38 9.07
N THR A 322 10.23 10.22 9.78
CA THR A 322 11.65 10.44 9.47
C THR A 322 12.47 10.70 10.73
N ALA A 323 13.71 10.23 10.69
CA ALA A 323 14.75 10.54 11.66
C ALA A 323 15.78 11.53 11.11
N ASN A 324 15.57 12.09 9.91
CA ASN A 324 16.51 13.02 9.30
C ASN A 324 16.17 14.48 9.69
N PRO A 325 17.02 15.18 10.47
CA PRO A 325 16.74 16.55 10.91
C PRO A 325 16.69 17.57 9.76
N ARG A 326 17.37 17.28 8.64
CA ARG A 326 17.27 18.11 7.43
C ARG A 326 15.88 17.94 6.81
N THR A 327 15.39 16.72 6.68
CA THR A 327 14.06 16.42 6.11
C THR A 327 12.95 17.04 6.94
N VAL A 328 13.01 16.94 8.27
CA VAL A 328 12.06 17.64 9.16
C VAL A 328 12.08 19.15 8.91
N ARG A 329 13.27 19.75 8.77
CA ARG A 329 13.42 21.20 8.54
C ARG A 329 12.95 21.65 7.16
N THR A 330 13.20 20.87 6.11
CA THR A 330 12.96 21.30 4.72
C THR A 330 11.69 20.75 4.11
N MET A 331 11.15 19.65 4.65
CA MET A 331 9.99 18.92 4.12
C MET A 331 9.02 18.49 5.23
N GLY A 332 9.04 19.18 6.38
CA GLY A 332 8.21 18.84 7.54
C GLY A 332 6.69 18.85 7.27
N GLU A 333 6.21 19.53 6.24
CA GLU A 333 4.80 19.49 5.82
C GLU A 333 4.36 18.12 5.29
N HIS A 334 5.31 17.29 4.84
CA HIS A 334 5.06 15.91 4.42
C HIS A 334 5.25 14.90 5.55
N VAL A 335 5.73 15.30 6.74
CA VAL A 335 6.08 14.40 7.83
C VAL A 335 4.95 14.32 8.86
N ASP A 336 4.46 13.11 9.13
CA ASP A 336 3.49 12.87 10.20
C ASP A 336 4.17 12.68 11.55
N LEU A 337 5.33 12.01 11.58
CA LEU A 337 6.07 11.69 12.80
C LEU A 337 7.57 11.99 12.67
N ASP A 338 8.06 12.85 13.56
CA ASP A 338 9.48 13.14 13.73
C ASP A 338 10.07 12.22 14.82
N VAL A 339 11.05 11.40 14.44
CA VAL A 339 11.81 10.52 15.34
C VAL A 339 13.31 10.85 15.35
N THR A 340 13.67 12.08 14.99
CA THR A 340 15.06 12.58 15.05
C THR A 340 15.67 12.48 16.45
N GLY A 341 14.82 12.50 17.50
CA GLY A 341 15.20 12.30 18.90
C GLY A 341 15.99 11.02 19.18
N ILE A 342 15.83 9.97 18.35
CA ILE A 342 16.63 8.73 18.47
C ILE A 342 18.12 9.03 18.26
N LEU A 343 18.44 9.86 17.27
CA LEU A 343 19.83 10.17 16.91
C LEU A 343 20.49 11.13 17.90
N SER A 344 19.72 12.02 18.55
CA SER A 344 20.24 12.90 19.61
C SER A 344 20.30 12.22 20.99
N GLY A 345 19.63 11.08 21.18
CA GLY A 345 19.50 10.41 22.47
C GLY A 345 18.39 10.99 23.37
N ASP A 346 17.55 11.88 22.83
CA ASP A 346 16.40 12.46 23.53
C ASP A 346 15.17 11.52 23.53
N MET A 347 15.17 10.53 22.63
CA MET A 347 14.13 9.52 22.48
C MET A 347 14.79 8.15 22.31
N ASN A 348 14.23 7.11 22.91
CA ASN A 348 14.66 5.73 22.67
C ASN A 348 13.72 4.99 21.70
N LEU A 349 14.14 3.81 21.23
CA LEU A 349 13.35 3.03 20.25
C LEU A 349 11.97 2.60 20.75
N ASP A 350 11.82 2.38 22.06
CA ASP A 350 10.53 1.99 22.65
C ASP A 350 9.56 3.16 22.62
N GLU A 351 10.03 4.36 23.00
CA GLU A 351 9.27 5.61 22.93
C GLU A 351 8.88 5.97 21.48
N ALA A 352 9.80 5.78 20.53
CA ALA A 352 9.53 6.01 19.12
C ALA A 352 8.45 5.05 18.58
N GLY A 353 8.52 3.76 18.95
CA GLY A 353 7.50 2.78 18.58
C GLY A 353 6.14 3.10 19.22
N ASP A 354 6.11 3.55 20.48
CA ASP A 354 4.87 4.00 21.13
C ASP A 354 4.29 5.23 20.44
N ALA A 355 5.14 6.19 20.03
CA ALA A 355 4.71 7.35 19.27
C ALA A 355 4.15 6.97 17.89
N LEU A 356 4.74 5.97 17.22
CA LEU A 356 4.25 5.43 15.96
C LEU A 356 2.90 4.72 16.11
N ILE A 357 2.70 3.96 17.20
CA ILE A 357 1.40 3.36 17.53
C ILE A 357 0.35 4.46 17.77
N ASP A 358 0.67 5.48 18.57
CA ASP A 358 -0.27 6.59 18.85
C ASP A 358 -0.73 7.28 17.57
N ILE A 359 0.20 7.70 16.72
CA ILE A 359 -0.17 8.42 15.49
C ILE A 359 -0.90 7.52 14.49
N THR A 360 -0.58 6.22 14.45
CA THR A 360 -1.31 5.23 13.65
C THR A 360 -2.75 5.11 14.13
N LEU A 361 -2.99 4.97 15.44
CA LEU A 361 -4.34 4.90 16.01
C LEU A 361 -5.11 6.21 15.82
N ARG A 362 -4.45 7.37 15.94
CA ARG A 362 -5.06 8.67 15.63
C ARG A 362 -5.48 8.75 14.16
N THR A 363 -4.66 8.22 13.25
CA THR A 363 -4.95 8.15 11.81
C THR A 363 -6.10 7.20 11.52
N CYS A 364 -6.11 6.04 12.17
CA CYS A 364 -7.23 5.10 12.14
C CYS A 364 -8.52 5.80 12.59
N ASN A 365 -8.46 6.56 13.68
CA ASN A 365 -9.56 7.35 14.27
C ASN A 365 -9.93 8.65 13.52
N GLY A 366 -9.41 8.87 12.30
CA GLY A 366 -9.87 9.93 11.41
C GLY A 366 -8.95 11.14 11.28
N ARG A 367 -7.77 11.15 11.91
CA ARG A 367 -6.71 12.10 11.53
C ARG A 367 -6.28 11.80 10.10
N LEU A 368 -6.27 12.81 9.24
CA LEU A 368 -5.68 12.72 7.91
C LEU A 368 -4.15 12.72 8.02
N THR A 369 -3.48 11.89 7.22
CA THR A 369 -2.03 11.98 7.07
C THR A 369 -1.64 13.22 6.27
N ALA A 370 -0.37 13.63 6.33
CA ALA A 370 0.13 14.71 5.49
C ALA A 370 -0.14 14.45 4.00
N ALA A 371 0.03 13.21 3.54
CA ALA A 371 -0.22 12.82 2.15
C ALA A 371 -1.68 13.08 1.72
N GLU A 372 -2.63 12.70 2.58
CA GLU A 372 -4.05 12.91 2.32
C GLU A 372 -4.41 14.40 2.33
N ALA A 373 -3.90 15.15 3.31
CA ALA A 373 -4.18 16.58 3.45
C ALA A 373 -3.62 17.41 2.29
N LEU A 374 -2.47 17.01 1.74
CA LEU A 374 -1.81 17.65 0.60
C LEU A 374 -2.32 17.13 -0.76
N GLY A 375 -3.11 16.06 -0.77
CA GLY A 375 -3.76 15.55 -1.99
C GLY A 375 -2.91 14.61 -2.85
N HIS A 376 -1.90 13.96 -2.27
CA HIS A 376 -1.10 12.92 -2.94
C HIS A 376 -1.93 11.64 -3.13
N ARG A 377 -2.11 11.23 -4.39
CA ARG A 377 -3.06 10.18 -4.82
C ARG A 377 -2.49 9.30 -5.93
N GLU A 378 -1.21 9.00 -5.86
CA GLU A 378 -0.56 8.17 -6.86
C GLU A 378 -1.15 6.76 -6.85
N PHE A 379 -1.65 6.32 -8.01
CA PHE A 379 -2.21 5.00 -8.24
C PHE A 379 -1.52 4.40 -9.46
N VAL A 380 -0.66 3.41 -9.22
CA VAL A 380 0.23 2.87 -10.25
C VAL A 380 0.04 1.37 -10.35
N MET A 381 -0.38 0.94 -11.53
CA MET A 381 -0.56 -0.46 -11.87
C MET A 381 0.79 -1.09 -12.24
N THR A 382 1.03 -2.32 -11.78
CA THR A 382 2.17 -3.14 -12.23
C THR A 382 1.92 -3.67 -13.63
N LYS A 383 2.98 -3.67 -14.45
CA LYS A 383 2.96 -4.26 -15.80
C LYS A 383 4.15 -5.18 -15.98
N LEU A 384 3.88 -6.44 -16.30
CA LEU A 384 4.89 -7.49 -16.44
C LEU A 384 5.41 -7.58 -17.88
N TYR A 385 4.53 -7.42 -18.88
CA TYR A 385 4.87 -7.67 -20.29
C TYR A 385 4.51 -6.49 -21.18
N ARG A 386 5.11 -6.46 -22.38
CA ARG A 386 4.62 -5.59 -23.46
C ARG A 386 3.22 -6.06 -23.87
N SER A 387 2.32 -5.09 -24.09
CA SER A 387 0.98 -5.36 -24.63
C SER A 387 1.05 -6.02 -26.02
N ALA A 388 0.10 -6.91 -26.30
CA ALA A 388 0.02 -7.71 -27.53
C ALA A 388 -0.11 -6.91 -28.83
#